data_AF-A0A7W7RIH4-F1
#
_entry.id   AF-A0A7W7RIH4-F1
#
_cell.length_a   1.000
_cell.length_b   1.000
_cell.length_c   1.000
_cell.angle_alpha   90.00
_cell.angle_beta   90.00
_cell.angle_gamma   90.00
#
_symmetry.space_group_name_H-M   'P 1'
#
loop_
_entity.id
_entity.type
_entity.pdbx_description
1 polymer ?
#
loop_
_entity_poly.entity_id
_entity_poly.type
_entity_poly.pdbx_seq_one_letter_code
_entity_poly.pdbx_strand_id
1 'polypeptide(L)'
;MSPELLTDLTIFLLSVLVGFEVISKVPATLHTPLMSAANAIHGVILVGAMVIAVSAETPLGYALALVAAVFAAMNVVGGYAVTDRMLQMFRRPAERADARTVEGEGASAAVPPVGTASPGEAGAPRSESGASGAGPAGDTAAERREDRS
;
A
#
# COMPACT_ATOMS: atom_id res chain seq x y z
N MET A 1 1.20 39.90 21.33
CA MET A 1 0.68 38.80 20.49
C MET A 1 -0.79 39.05 20.25
N SER A 2 -1.28 38.95 19.02
CA SER A 2 -2.73 39.00 18.75
C SER A 2 -3.40 37.71 19.27
N PRO A 3 -4.64 37.77 19.76
CA PRO A 3 -5.35 36.60 20.26
C PRO A 3 -5.50 35.50 19.19
N GLU A 4 -5.69 35.88 17.92
CA GLU A 4 -5.77 34.94 16.80
C GLU A 4 -4.50 34.12 16.61
N LEU A 5 -3.32 34.75 16.64
CA LEU A 5 -2.05 34.02 16.54
C LEU A 5 -1.85 33.06 17.70
N LEU A 6 -2.33 33.40 18.89
CA LEU A 6 -2.24 32.53 20.06
C LEU A 6 -3.16 31.30 19.89
N THR A 7 -4.36 31.50 19.35
CA THR A 7 -5.30 30.43 19.00
C THR A 7 -4.74 29.52 17.90
N ASP A 8 -4.27 30.07 16.78
CA ASP A 8 -3.70 29.30 15.67
C ASP A 8 -2.48 28.50 16.10
N LEU A 9 -1.60 29.10 16.90
CA LEU A 9 -0.44 28.41 17.47
C LEU A 9 -0.87 27.27 18.41
N THR A 10 -1.90 27.49 19.23
CA THR A 10 -2.43 26.46 20.12
C THR A 10 -2.99 25.28 19.30
N ILE A 11 -3.80 25.56 18.28
CA ILE A 11 -4.35 24.53 17.39
C ILE A 11 -3.22 23.79 16.67
N PHE A 12 -2.22 24.50 16.15
CA PHE A 12 -1.05 23.93 15.49
C PHE A 12 -0.31 22.97 16.43
N LEU A 13 0.08 23.41 17.64
CA LEU A 13 0.78 22.56 18.60
C LEU A 13 -0.06 21.33 19.01
N LEU A 14 -1.34 21.53 19.34
CA LEU A 14 -2.21 20.42 19.72
C LEU A 14 -2.40 19.43 18.57
N SER A 15 -2.51 19.89 17.32
CA SER A 15 -2.63 19.02 16.14
C SER A 15 -1.38 18.17 15.93
N VAL A 16 -0.18 18.72 16.16
CA VAL A 16 1.09 18.00 16.05
C VAL A 16 1.20 16.95 17.16
N LEU A 17 0.85 17.29 18.40
CA LEU A 17 0.83 16.34 19.52
C LEU A 17 -0.13 15.18 19.26
N VAL A 18 -1.34 15.47 18.77
CA VAL A 18 -2.32 14.45 18.39
C VAL A 18 -1.78 13.57 17.25
N GLY A 19 -1.19 14.18 16.21
CA GLY A 19 -0.59 13.43 15.10
C GLY A 19 0.51 12.47 15.55
N PHE A 20 1.40 12.92 16.44
CA PHE A 20 2.45 12.08 17.02
C PHE A 20 1.88 10.91 17.82
N GLU A 21 0.92 11.17 18.70
CA GLU A 21 0.31 10.17 19.57
C GLU A 21 -0.43 9.08 18.80
N VAL A 22 -1.13 9.47 17.72
CA VAL A 22 -1.88 8.57 16.85
C VAL A 22 -0.93 7.70 16.01
N ILE A 23 0.08 8.30 15.35
CA ILE A 23 1.01 7.56 14.48
C ILE A 23 1.85 6.56 15.30
N SER A 24 2.24 6.93 16.52
CA SER A 24 3.04 6.06 17.41
C SER A 24 2.32 4.78 17.85
N LYS A 25 0.99 4.70 17.70
CA LYS A 25 0.18 3.54 18.11
C LYS A 25 -0.17 2.60 16.96
N VAL A 26 0.30 2.88 15.74
CA VAL A 26 -0.05 2.08 14.56
C VAL A 26 0.90 0.87 14.46
N PRO A 27 0.38 -0.36 14.28
CA PRO A 27 1.21 -1.55 14.17
C PRO A 27 2.09 -1.52 12.92
N ALA A 28 3.24 -2.20 12.97
CA ALA A 28 4.24 -2.15 11.91
C ALA A 28 3.74 -2.66 10.54
N THR A 29 2.77 -3.56 10.55
CA THR A 29 2.10 -4.07 9.34
C THR A 29 1.36 -2.99 8.55
N LEU A 30 1.02 -1.86 9.18
CA LEU A 30 0.28 -0.77 8.59
C LEU A 30 1.14 0.45 8.26
N HIS A 31 2.47 0.45 8.48
CA HIS A 31 3.30 1.60 8.15
C HIS A 31 3.25 1.98 6.66
N THR A 32 3.24 1.00 5.74
CA THR A 32 3.18 1.26 4.30
C THR A 32 1.79 1.75 3.85
N PRO A 33 0.67 1.12 4.25
CA PRO A 33 -0.66 1.69 4.03
C PRO A 33 -0.84 3.07 4.64
N LEU A 34 -0.31 3.31 5.85
CA LEU A 34 -0.40 4.60 6.54
C LEU A 34 0.43 5.68 5.82
N MET A 35 1.62 5.33 5.33
CA MET A 35 2.45 6.21 4.52
C MET A 35 1.71 6.64 3.24
N SER A 36 1.01 5.71 2.58
CA SER A 36 0.16 6.02 1.42
C SER A 36 -1.07 6.86 1.79
N ALA A 37 -1.71 6.56 2.93
CA ALA A 37 -2.86 7.33 3.40
C ALA A 37 -2.49 8.79 3.70
N ALA A 38 -1.32 9.03 4.30
CA ALA A 38 -0.79 10.37 4.54
C ALA A 38 -0.60 11.16 3.22
N ASN A 39 -0.24 10.48 2.13
CA ASN A 39 -0.18 11.11 0.81
C ASN A 39 -1.55 11.65 0.38
N ALA A 40 -2.65 10.90 0.59
CA ALA A 40 -3.99 11.38 0.30
C ALA A 40 -4.40 12.61 1.16
N ILE A 41 -3.98 12.64 2.43
CA ILE A 41 -4.29 13.74 3.36
C ILE A 41 -3.64 15.06 2.92
N HIS A 42 -2.44 15.01 2.32
CA HIS A 42 -1.82 16.20 1.72
C HIS A 42 -2.64 16.82 0.58
N GLY A 43 -3.70 16.16 0.11
CA GLY A 43 -4.72 16.73 -0.75
C GLY A 43 -5.42 17.99 -0.21
N VAL A 44 -5.22 18.34 1.07
CA VAL A 44 -5.70 19.61 1.67
C VAL A 44 -5.28 20.86 0.89
N ILE A 45 -4.24 20.76 0.04
CA ILE A 45 -3.84 21.81 -0.91
C ILE A 45 -5.02 22.29 -1.78
N LEU A 46 -6.04 21.45 -2.00
CA LEU A 46 -7.28 21.84 -2.69
C LEU A 46 -7.95 23.06 -2.05
N VAL A 47 -7.93 23.17 -0.73
CA VAL A 47 -8.49 24.32 0.00
C VAL A 47 -7.72 25.60 -0.38
N GLY A 48 -6.39 25.52 -0.47
CA GLY A 48 -5.57 26.64 -0.94
C GLY A 48 -5.88 27.04 -2.38
N ALA A 49 -6.04 26.05 -3.27
CA ALA A 49 -6.45 26.30 -4.66
C ALA A 49 -7.81 27.02 -4.74
N MET A 50 -8.77 26.64 -3.87
CA MET A 50 -10.08 27.27 -3.79
C MET A 50 -10.00 28.73 -3.31
N VAL A 51 -9.15 29.02 -2.32
CA VAL A 51 -8.91 30.40 -1.85
C VAL A 51 -8.31 31.26 -2.97
N ILE A 52 -7.34 30.73 -3.73
CA ILE A 52 -6.76 31.43 -4.89
C ILE A 52 -7.84 31.66 -5.96
N ALA A 53 -8.66 30.65 -6.27
CA ALA A 53 -9.71 30.77 -7.28
C ALA A 53 -10.73 31.87 -6.95
N VAL A 54 -11.12 32.00 -5.69
CA VAL A 54 -12.08 33.03 -5.23
C VAL A 54 -11.46 34.43 -5.20
N SER A 55 -10.15 34.52 -4.94
CA SER A 55 -9.44 35.80 -4.80
C SER A 55 -8.75 36.26 -6.10
N ALA A 56 -8.83 35.47 -7.17
CA ALA A 56 -8.15 35.76 -8.42
C ALA A 56 -8.91 36.83 -9.24
N GLU A 57 -8.20 37.88 -9.63
CA GLU A 57 -8.73 38.94 -10.51
C GLU A 57 -8.04 38.95 -11.87
N THR A 58 -6.93 38.23 -12.01
CA THR A 58 -6.12 38.19 -13.24
C THR A 58 -6.22 36.82 -13.92
N PRO A 59 -6.10 36.75 -15.26
CA PRO A 59 -6.06 35.48 -15.98
C PRO A 59 -4.97 34.52 -15.49
N LEU A 60 -3.83 35.08 -15.05
CA LEU A 60 -2.74 34.31 -14.47
C LEU A 60 -3.13 33.70 -13.11
N GLY A 61 -3.86 34.43 -12.27
CA GLY A 61 -4.39 33.90 -11.01
C GLY A 61 -5.33 32.70 -11.22
N TYR A 62 -6.24 32.81 -12.19
CA TYR A 62 -7.13 31.70 -12.56
C TYR A 62 -6.37 30.51 -13.14
N ALA A 63 -5.34 30.75 -13.97
CA ALA A 63 -4.49 29.68 -14.49
C ALA A 63 -3.75 28.93 -13.36
N LEU A 64 -3.21 29.66 -12.38
CA LEU A 64 -2.57 29.07 -11.20
C LEU A 64 -3.57 28.29 -10.34
N ALA A 65 -4.78 28.80 -10.14
CA ALA A 65 -5.83 28.11 -9.41
C ALA A 65 -6.21 26.78 -10.09
N LEU A 66 -6.35 26.79 -11.43
CA LEU A 66 -6.64 25.59 -12.21
C LEU A 66 -5.53 24.55 -12.05
N VAL A 67 -4.26 24.96 -12.22
CA VAL A 67 -3.11 24.08 -12.07
C VAL A 67 -3.05 23.51 -10.65
N ALA A 68 -3.17 24.35 -9.63
CA ALA A 68 -3.19 23.92 -8.24
C ALA A 68 -4.33 22.94 -7.94
N ALA A 69 -5.52 23.17 -8.49
CA ALA A 69 -6.66 22.26 -8.33
C ALA A 69 -6.42 20.90 -9.00
N VAL A 70 -5.79 20.86 -10.19
CA VAL A 70 -5.42 19.61 -10.87
C VAL A 70 -4.41 18.83 -10.05
N PHE A 71 -3.36 19.48 -9.53
CA PHE A 71 -2.38 18.83 -8.64
C PHE A 71 -3.03 18.32 -7.35
N ALA A 72 -3.92 19.10 -6.74
CA ALA A 72 -4.64 18.68 -5.54
C ALA A 72 -5.54 17.47 -5.83
N ALA A 73 -6.28 17.48 -6.94
CA ALA A 73 -7.13 16.37 -7.36
C ALA A 73 -6.31 15.09 -7.62
N MET A 74 -5.16 15.19 -8.29
CA MET A 74 -4.26 14.05 -8.50
C MET A 74 -3.76 13.46 -7.17
N ASN A 75 -3.47 14.30 -6.18
CA ASN A 75 -2.96 13.86 -4.88
C ASN A 75 -4.05 13.10 -4.08
N VAL A 76 -5.28 13.64 -4.08
CA VAL A 76 -6.44 12.99 -3.47
C VAL A 76 -6.74 11.66 -4.16
N VAL A 77 -7.00 11.69 -5.47
CA VAL A 77 -7.42 10.50 -6.24
C VAL A 77 -6.32 9.43 -6.22
N GLY A 78 -5.08 9.81 -6.49
CA GLY A 78 -3.94 8.89 -6.48
C GLY A 78 -3.67 8.32 -5.09
N GLY A 79 -3.70 9.15 -4.04
CA GLY A 79 -3.54 8.73 -2.66
C GLY A 79 -4.59 7.71 -2.22
N TYR A 80 -5.87 7.96 -2.53
CA TYR A 80 -6.95 7.03 -2.19
C TYR A 80 -6.89 5.72 -2.99
N ALA A 81 -6.61 5.78 -4.30
CA ALA A 81 -6.55 4.58 -5.14
C ALA A 81 -5.41 3.63 -4.73
N VAL A 82 -4.23 4.18 -4.42
CA VAL A 82 -3.08 3.37 -3.96
C VAL A 82 -3.35 2.80 -2.57
N THR A 83 -3.90 3.60 -1.67
CA THR A 83 -4.22 3.16 -0.31
C THR A 83 -5.27 2.04 -0.31
N ASP A 84 -6.32 2.14 -1.12
CA ASP A 84 -7.33 1.08 -1.23
C ASP A 84 -6.71 -0.24 -1.74
N ARG A 85 -5.87 -0.18 -2.78
CA ARG A 85 -5.16 -1.36 -3.28
C ARG A 85 -4.24 -1.99 -2.22
N MET A 86 -3.60 -1.17 -1.38
CA MET A 86 -2.82 -1.65 -0.24
C MET A 86 -3.70 -2.25 0.86
N LEU A 87 -4.90 -1.72 1.11
CA LEU A 87 -5.79 -2.25 2.16
C LEU A 87 -6.53 -3.51 1.73
N GLN A 88 -6.76 -3.70 0.42
CA GLN A 88 -7.36 -4.91 -0.14
C GLN A 88 -6.54 -6.18 0.17
N MET A 89 -5.25 -6.05 0.50
CA MET A 89 -4.39 -7.19 0.86
C MET A 89 -4.62 -7.70 2.28
N PHE A 90 -5.32 -6.94 3.13
CA PHE A 90 -5.75 -7.38 4.48
C PHE A 90 -7.15 -8.01 4.50
N ARG A 91 -7.90 -7.95 3.39
CA ARG A 91 -9.23 -8.59 3.30
C ARG A 91 -9.08 -10.10 3.15
N ARG A 92 -9.86 -10.85 3.93
CA ARG A 92 -9.88 -12.32 3.90
C ARG A 92 -10.38 -12.82 2.53
N PRO A 93 -9.89 -13.98 2.03
CA PRO A 93 -10.24 -14.48 0.69
C PRO A 93 -11.75 -14.67 0.41
N ALA A 94 -12.58 -14.79 1.45
CA ALA A 94 -14.02 -15.05 1.32
C ALA A 94 -14.81 -13.92 0.63
N GLU A 95 -14.34 -12.66 0.66
CA GLU A 95 -15.02 -11.54 -0.02
C GLU A 95 -14.63 -11.36 -1.49
N ARG A 96 -13.56 -12.02 -1.98
CA ARG A 96 -13.16 -11.91 -3.40
C ARG A 96 -13.99 -12.77 -4.34
N ALA A 97 -14.77 -13.71 -3.80
CA ALA A 97 -15.68 -14.55 -4.57
C ALA A 97 -16.94 -13.78 -5.01
N ASP A 98 -17.45 -12.87 -4.17
CA ASP A 98 -18.74 -12.20 -4.40
C ASP A 98 -18.64 -11.04 -5.41
N ALA A 99 -17.46 -10.40 -5.51
CA ALA A 99 -17.23 -9.31 -6.47
C ALA A 99 -17.06 -9.78 -7.93
N ARG A 100 -16.65 -11.03 -8.17
CA ARG A 100 -16.52 -11.59 -9.53
C ARG A 100 -17.85 -12.12 -10.08
N THR A 101 -18.84 -12.35 -9.23
CA THR A 101 -20.16 -12.85 -9.65
C THR A 101 -21.00 -11.76 -10.32
N VAL A 102 -20.68 -10.48 -10.11
CA VAL A 102 -21.44 -9.36 -10.69
C VAL A 102 -20.95 -8.99 -12.11
N GLU A 103 -19.73 -9.38 -12.49
CA GLU A 103 -19.13 -9.04 -13.80
C GLU A 103 -19.23 -10.17 -14.85
N GLY A 104 -19.74 -11.36 -14.49
CA GLY A 104 -19.63 -12.57 -15.31
C GLY A 104 -20.90 -13.08 -16.00
N GLU A 105 -22.07 -12.50 -15.75
CA GLU A 105 -23.34 -13.05 -16.24
C GLU A 105 -23.74 -12.41 -17.59
N GLY A 106 -22.96 -12.66 -18.65
CA GLY A 106 -23.23 -12.01 -19.93
C GLY A 106 -22.36 -12.36 -21.13
N ALA A 107 -21.90 -13.61 -21.30
CA ALA A 107 -21.44 -14.06 -22.63
C ALA A 107 -21.44 -15.58 -22.81
N SER A 108 -22.44 -16.03 -23.59
CA SER A 108 -22.36 -17.07 -24.62
C SER A 108 -22.31 -18.55 -24.22
N ALA A 109 -23.51 -19.11 -24.29
CA ALA A 109 -23.90 -20.46 -24.70
C ALA A 109 -22.88 -21.32 -25.50
N ALA A 110 -22.79 -22.58 -25.04
CA ALA A 110 -22.86 -23.85 -25.78
C ALA A 110 -21.78 -24.24 -26.80
N VAL A 111 -20.98 -25.28 -26.47
CA VAL A 111 -20.82 -26.55 -27.24
C VAL A 111 -20.28 -27.67 -26.28
N PRO A 112 -20.91 -28.86 -26.18
CA PRO A 112 -20.24 -30.12 -25.81
C PRO A 112 -20.27 -31.12 -26.99
N PRO A 113 -19.71 -32.36 -26.93
CA PRO A 113 -18.58 -32.93 -26.16
C PRO A 113 -17.57 -33.69 -27.09
N VAL A 114 -16.62 -34.46 -26.50
CA VAL A 114 -16.02 -35.76 -26.91
C VAL A 114 -14.62 -35.83 -26.26
N GLY A 115 -14.21 -36.78 -25.42
CA GLY A 115 -14.59 -38.19 -25.32
C GLY A 115 -13.44 -39.07 -25.84
N THR A 116 -12.28 -39.09 -25.18
CA THR A 116 -11.27 -40.16 -25.36
C THR A 116 -10.55 -40.46 -24.04
N ALA A 117 -11.01 -41.52 -23.36
CA ALA A 117 -10.16 -42.29 -22.46
C ALA A 117 -9.30 -43.25 -23.29
N SER A 118 -8.06 -43.56 -22.86
CA SER A 118 -7.50 -44.92 -22.63
C SER A 118 -5.96 -44.84 -22.36
N PRO A 119 -5.23 -45.93 -21.99
CA PRO A 119 -4.88 -46.20 -20.59
C PRO A 119 -3.37 -46.51 -20.36
N GLY A 120 -2.94 -46.45 -19.09
CA GLY A 120 -1.94 -47.36 -18.49
C GLY A 120 -0.47 -47.28 -18.94
N GLU A 121 0.40 -46.89 -18.01
CA GLU A 121 1.69 -47.57 -17.82
C GLU A 121 2.08 -47.55 -16.34
N ALA A 122 2.22 -48.75 -15.79
CA ALA A 122 2.71 -49.03 -14.44
C ALA A 122 4.21 -49.35 -14.53
N GLY A 123 5.02 -48.88 -13.57
CA GLY A 123 6.42 -49.27 -13.47
C GLY A 123 7.11 -48.69 -12.24
N ALA A 124 7.59 -49.57 -11.35
CA ALA A 124 7.95 -49.35 -9.95
C ALA A 124 9.45 -48.93 -9.74
N PRO A 125 9.98 -48.88 -8.50
CA PRO A 125 11.02 -47.94 -8.04
C PRO A 125 12.47 -48.41 -8.22
N ARG A 126 13.45 -47.50 -8.01
CA ARG A 126 14.86 -47.86 -7.81
C ARG A 126 15.40 -47.29 -6.49
N SER A 127 15.95 -48.22 -5.70
CA SER A 127 16.61 -48.08 -4.42
C SER A 127 18.11 -47.72 -4.56
N GLU A 128 18.57 -46.93 -3.60
CA GLU A 128 19.85 -46.97 -2.86
C GLU A 128 21.23 -46.99 -3.56
N SER A 129 22.13 -46.15 -3.01
CA SER A 129 23.44 -46.54 -2.42
C SER A 129 24.61 -45.68 -2.90
N GLY A 130 25.42 -45.19 -1.94
CA GLY A 130 26.83 -44.87 -2.21
C GLY A 130 27.41 -43.69 -1.43
N ALA A 131 27.90 -43.94 -0.22
CA ALA A 131 28.75 -43.06 0.56
C ALA A 131 30.20 -43.00 0.02
N SER A 132 30.91 -41.88 0.21
CA SER A 132 32.37 -41.71 0.41
C SER A 132 32.69 -40.20 0.27
N GLY A 133 33.47 -39.51 1.10
CA GLY A 133 34.41 -39.87 2.13
C GLY A 133 34.97 -38.60 2.80
N ALA A 134 35.78 -38.80 3.84
CA ALA A 134 36.12 -37.86 4.90
C ALA A 134 37.26 -36.85 4.61
N GLY A 135 37.09 -35.63 5.16
CA GLY A 135 38.07 -34.75 5.88
C GLY A 135 39.39 -34.29 5.22
N PRO A 136 40.22 -33.46 5.90
CA PRO A 136 40.03 -32.84 7.22
C PRO A 136 40.48 -31.35 7.38
N ALA A 137 40.20 -30.81 8.58
CA ALA A 137 41.01 -29.87 9.39
C ALA A 137 41.17 -28.37 9.01
N GLY A 138 40.74 -27.51 9.95
CA GLY A 138 41.57 -26.41 10.49
C GLY A 138 41.23 -24.97 10.07
N ASP A 139 40.46 -24.24 10.90
CA ASP A 139 40.83 -22.92 11.47
C ASP A 139 39.71 -22.44 12.41
N THR A 140 39.90 -22.49 13.74
CA THR A 140 40.23 -21.35 14.62
C THR A 140 39.28 -20.15 14.44
N ALA A 141 38.35 -19.89 15.37
CA ALA A 141 38.58 -19.23 16.66
C ALA A 141 39.02 -17.76 16.56
N ALA A 142 38.14 -16.90 16.06
CA ALA A 142 38.06 -15.43 16.28
C ALA A 142 36.76 -15.00 15.58
N GLU A 143 35.79 -14.25 16.09
CA GLU A 143 35.84 -13.12 17.00
C GLU A 143 34.40 -12.96 17.55
N ARG A 144 34.11 -13.56 18.71
CA ARG A 144 32.85 -13.36 19.44
C ARG A 144 33.10 -12.35 20.55
N ARG A 145 33.26 -11.07 20.24
CA ARG A 145 33.24 -9.97 21.21
C ARG A 145 32.90 -8.66 20.52
N GLU A 146 31.65 -8.22 20.63
CA GLU A 146 31.23 -6.81 20.78
C GLU A 146 29.70 -6.75 20.79
N ASP A 147 29.13 -7.37 21.83
CA ASP A 147 27.75 -7.08 22.25
C ASP A 147 27.77 -6.94 23.78
N ARG A 148 28.31 -5.80 24.23
CA ARG A 148 28.11 -5.22 25.57
C ARG A 148 28.66 -3.80 25.64
N SER A 149 27.83 -2.80 25.38
CA SER A 149 27.93 -1.43 25.94
C SER A 149 26.58 -0.74 25.77
#